data_AF-A0A267FQ04-F1
#
_entry.id   AF-A0A267FQ04-F1
#
_cell.length_a   1.000
_cell.length_b   1.000
_cell.length_c   1.000
_cell.angle_alpha   90.00
_cell.angle_beta   90.00
_cell.angle_gamma   90.00
#
_symmetry.space_group_name_H-M   'P 1'
#
loop_
_entity.id
_entity.type
_entity.pdbx_description
1 polymer ?
#
loop_
_entity_poly.entity_id
_entity_poly.type
_entity_poly.pdbx_seq_one_letter_code
_entity_poly.pdbx_strand_id
1 'polypeptide(L)'
;QSCSWREAQKRQANPISVRLPIAALTMQTLSILPLILCCCIALDHSLGAEFGHLGCFVDTATRDINGLDGWSTIGPYSVTWSSGGTVELSNMTVQLCSEICAYGNFRYFGLQHSSFCFCGNSYGRHGSAADSDCNMACAGNSAQICGSFGRNSVYRQVYNRPDSKYFALADRDYANLTSTSGPFYRTEQPVRSLTECVYRCDADCQAVLFHLDACHLLRFAVLPHELKTVAGKFAIRV
;
A
#
# COMPACT_ATOMS: atom_id res chain seq x y z
N GLN A 1 -12.01 8.77 48.84
CA GLN A 1 -13.20 8.12 49.42
C GLN A 1 -14.37 9.08 49.24
N SER A 2 -15.20 8.83 48.21
CA SER A 2 -16.66 8.60 48.30
C SER A 2 -17.43 9.84 48.76
N CYS A 3 -18.23 10.50 47.92
CA CYS A 3 -19.63 10.18 47.56
C CYS A 3 -20.20 11.52 47.02
N SER A 4 -21.28 11.68 46.24
CA SER A 4 -22.36 10.84 45.75
C SER A 4 -23.14 11.72 44.75
N TRP A 5 -23.76 11.09 43.76
CA TRP A 5 -24.80 11.69 42.92
C TRP A 5 -26.08 11.96 43.72
N ARG A 6 -26.85 13.01 43.35
CA ARG A 6 -28.33 13.00 43.33
C ARG A 6 -28.91 14.17 42.52
N GLU A 7 -30.02 13.85 41.86
CA GLU A 7 -30.70 14.59 40.79
C GLU A 7 -31.65 15.71 41.25
N ALA A 8 -32.12 16.44 40.23
CA ALA A 8 -33.44 17.08 40.06
C ALA A 8 -33.55 18.59 40.39
N GLN A 9 -33.92 19.39 39.37
CA GLN A 9 -35.30 19.90 39.23
C GLN A 9 -35.49 20.65 37.88
N LYS A 10 -36.59 20.30 37.21
CA LYS A 10 -37.13 20.91 35.98
C LYS A 10 -37.43 22.41 36.18
N ARG A 11 -37.06 23.25 35.22
CA ARG A 11 -37.79 24.51 34.96
C ARG A 11 -38.44 24.42 33.59
N GLN A 12 -39.77 24.39 33.60
CA GLN A 12 -40.62 24.66 32.44
C GLN A 12 -40.56 26.16 32.13
N ALA A 13 -40.25 26.51 30.89
CA ALA A 13 -40.56 27.81 30.32
C ALA A 13 -41.43 27.57 29.08
N ASN A 14 -42.65 28.13 29.12
CA ASN A 14 -43.66 28.01 28.07
C ASN A 14 -43.24 28.75 26.79
N PRO A 15 -43.75 28.32 25.62
CA PRO A 15 -43.36 28.83 24.31
C PRO A 15 -44.00 30.19 24.01
N ILE A 16 -43.20 31.13 23.53
CA ILE A 16 -43.67 32.36 22.91
C ILE A 16 -44.05 32.02 21.46
N SER A 17 -45.36 32.00 21.19
CA SER A 17 -45.94 31.85 19.86
C SER A 17 -45.86 33.19 19.13
N VAL A 18 -45.03 33.25 18.08
CA VAL A 18 -45.10 34.32 17.07
C VAL A 18 -45.55 33.68 15.77
N ARG A 19 -46.76 34.01 15.33
CA ARG A 19 -47.28 33.65 14.00
C ARG A 19 -46.55 34.48 12.95
N LEU A 20 -45.86 33.82 12.01
CA LEU A 20 -45.36 34.41 10.77
C LEU A 20 -46.33 34.08 9.61
N PRO A 21 -46.63 35.04 8.72
CA PRO A 21 -47.59 34.85 7.65
C PRO A 21 -47.05 33.94 6.54
N ILE A 22 -47.95 33.14 5.98
CA ILE A 22 -47.72 32.24 4.85
C ILE A 22 -47.73 33.07 3.56
N ALA A 23 -46.55 33.35 2.99
CA ALA A 23 -46.39 33.58 1.55
C ALA A 23 -44.90 33.54 1.17
N ALA A 24 -44.63 33.01 -0.03
CA ALA A 24 -43.34 32.97 -0.72
C ALA A 24 -42.36 31.83 -0.37
N LEU A 25 -42.81 30.58 -0.59
CA LEU A 25 -41.92 29.50 -1.03
C LEU A 25 -41.46 29.81 -2.46
N THR A 26 -40.19 30.19 -2.65
CA THR A 26 -39.33 29.85 -3.81
C THR A 26 -37.97 30.55 -3.66
N MET A 27 -36.88 29.80 -3.89
CA MET A 27 -35.48 30.26 -4.05
C MET A 27 -34.55 30.36 -2.80
N GLN A 28 -34.57 29.40 -1.88
CA GLN A 28 -33.52 29.33 -0.83
C GLN A 28 -32.89 27.94 -0.58
N THR A 29 -33.04 26.97 -1.48
CA THR A 29 -32.42 25.63 -1.34
C THR A 29 -31.04 25.50 -2.00
N LEU A 30 -30.50 26.54 -2.66
CA LEU A 30 -29.21 26.47 -3.39
C LEU A 30 -27.96 26.85 -2.58
N SER A 31 -28.10 27.29 -1.32
CA SER A 31 -26.96 27.80 -0.53
C SER A 31 -26.29 26.76 0.39
N ILE A 32 -26.84 25.54 0.51
CA ILE A 32 -26.33 24.51 1.45
C ILE A 32 -25.66 23.33 0.71
N LEU A 33 -25.92 23.17 -0.59
CA LEU A 33 -25.22 22.20 -1.43
C LEU A 33 -23.68 22.33 -1.41
N PRO A 34 -23.05 23.52 -1.48
CA PRO A 34 -21.60 23.59 -1.54
C PRO A 34 -20.91 23.29 -0.20
N LEU A 35 -21.61 23.42 0.93
CA LEU A 35 -21.07 23.08 2.26
C LEU A 35 -21.17 21.58 2.55
N ILE A 36 -22.24 20.92 2.10
CA ILE A 36 -22.39 19.46 2.17
C ILE A 36 -21.41 18.79 1.21
N LEU A 37 -21.26 19.33 -0.01
CA LEU A 37 -20.29 18.84 -0.99
C LEU A 37 -18.85 18.98 -0.48
N CYS A 38 -18.50 20.06 0.22
CA CYS A 38 -17.18 20.27 0.82
C CYS A 38 -16.89 19.30 1.99
N CYS A 39 -17.92 18.94 2.77
CA CYS A 39 -17.80 17.97 3.87
C CYS A 39 -17.60 16.53 3.34
N CYS A 40 -18.17 16.19 2.17
CA CYS A 40 -17.96 14.90 1.52
C CYS A 40 -16.54 14.72 0.96
N ILE A 41 -15.83 15.79 0.59
CA ILE A 41 -14.42 15.69 0.11
C ILE A 41 -13.43 15.50 1.27
N ALA A 42 -13.84 15.82 2.51
CA ALA A 42 -13.00 15.72 3.70
C ALA A 42 -13.11 14.36 4.43
N LEU A 43 -14.05 13.49 4.04
CA LEU A 43 -14.32 12.23 4.74
C LEU A 43 -13.90 10.94 4.01
N ASP A 44 -13.44 11.00 2.75
CA ASP A 44 -13.07 9.78 1.99
C ASP A 44 -11.70 9.79 1.30
N HIS A 45 -10.80 10.73 1.58
CA HIS A 45 -9.37 10.47 1.35
C HIS A 45 -8.80 9.68 2.55
N SER A 46 -9.33 8.48 2.75
CA SER A 46 -8.47 7.45 3.31
C SER A 46 -7.29 7.34 2.33
N LEU A 47 -6.07 7.45 2.84
CA LEU A 47 -4.82 7.19 2.12
C LEU A 47 -4.73 5.68 1.78
N GLY A 48 -5.79 5.10 1.22
CA GLY A 48 -5.75 3.80 0.60
C GLY A 48 -4.83 3.91 -0.60
N ALA A 49 -3.91 2.95 -0.75
CA ALA A 49 -3.07 2.86 -1.94
C ALA A 49 -4.00 2.85 -3.16
N GLU A 50 -3.90 3.86 -4.02
CA GLU A 50 -4.60 3.84 -5.32
C GLU A 50 -3.94 2.75 -6.18
N PHE A 51 -4.72 2.03 -6.96
CA PHE A 51 -4.20 1.00 -7.87
C PHE A 51 -5.02 0.89 -9.14
N GLY A 52 -4.36 0.48 -10.23
CA GLY A 52 -4.97 0.30 -11.54
C GLY A 52 -4.91 -1.15 -12.01
N HIS A 53 -6.04 -1.73 -12.42
CA HIS A 53 -6.07 -3.07 -13.01
C HIS A 53 -5.38 -3.07 -14.38
N LEU A 54 -4.44 -4.00 -14.57
CA LEU A 54 -3.67 -4.14 -15.80
C LEU A 54 -4.16 -5.28 -16.70
N GLY A 55 -4.82 -6.28 -16.12
CA GLY A 55 -5.36 -7.43 -16.85
C GLY A 55 -5.00 -8.77 -16.23
N CYS A 56 -5.34 -9.83 -16.96
CA CYS A 56 -5.02 -11.21 -16.59
C CYS A 56 -3.71 -11.69 -17.23
N PHE A 57 -2.83 -12.30 -16.44
CA PHE A 57 -1.51 -12.76 -16.90
C PHE A 57 -1.26 -14.23 -16.54
N VAL A 58 -0.54 -14.91 -17.43
CA VAL A 58 -0.18 -16.32 -17.24
C VAL A 58 0.84 -16.44 -16.11
N ASP A 59 0.63 -17.40 -15.22
CA ASP A 59 1.54 -17.67 -14.11
C ASP A 59 1.95 -19.15 -14.10
N THR A 60 3.26 -19.40 -14.00
CA THR A 60 3.84 -20.74 -14.07
C THR A 60 4.60 -21.08 -12.78
N ALA A 61 5.25 -22.24 -12.73
CA ALA A 61 6.09 -22.63 -11.58
C ALA A 61 7.19 -21.61 -11.26
N THR A 62 7.67 -20.85 -12.25
CA THR A 62 8.70 -19.81 -12.05
C THR A 62 8.16 -18.46 -11.54
N ARG A 63 6.83 -18.38 -11.33
CA ARG A 63 6.04 -17.20 -10.93
C ARG A 63 6.24 -15.98 -11.83
N ASP A 64 5.14 -15.38 -12.26
CA ASP A 64 5.19 -14.14 -13.03
C ASP A 64 5.62 -12.96 -12.13
N ILE A 65 5.01 -12.87 -10.95
CA ILE A 65 5.26 -11.87 -9.92
C ILE A 65 5.94 -12.57 -8.73
N ASN A 66 7.22 -12.26 -8.50
CA ASN A 66 8.09 -12.99 -7.57
C ASN A 66 8.92 -12.07 -6.66
N GLY A 67 8.41 -10.90 -6.32
CA GLY A 67 9.12 -9.92 -5.52
C GLY A 67 9.31 -10.29 -4.05
N LEU A 68 8.49 -11.23 -3.55
CA LEU A 68 8.60 -11.78 -2.20
C LEU A 68 9.50 -13.03 -2.15
N ASP A 69 10.20 -13.36 -3.22
CA ASP A 69 11.11 -14.51 -3.25
C ASP A 69 12.15 -14.41 -2.13
N GLY A 70 12.22 -15.48 -1.34
CA GLY A 70 13.09 -15.55 -0.17
C GLY A 70 12.66 -14.73 1.04
N TRP A 71 11.49 -14.08 1.07
CA TRP A 71 10.95 -13.42 2.26
C TRP A 71 10.25 -14.41 3.20
N SER A 72 10.38 -14.22 4.51
CA SER A 72 9.56 -14.93 5.50
C SER A 72 8.40 -14.08 6.05
N THR A 73 8.52 -12.75 6.04
CA THR A 73 7.45 -11.83 6.49
C THR A 73 7.47 -10.52 5.71
N ILE A 74 6.30 -9.94 5.44
CA ILE A 74 6.11 -8.58 4.93
C ILE A 74 5.12 -7.84 5.84
N GLY A 75 5.59 -6.77 6.50
CA GLY A 75 4.80 -6.14 7.56
C GLY A 75 4.38 -7.18 8.62
N PRO A 76 3.09 -7.24 9.00
CA PRO A 76 2.59 -8.25 9.94
C PRO A 76 2.27 -9.61 9.29
N TYR A 77 2.47 -9.77 7.97
CA TYR A 77 2.02 -10.95 7.23
C TYR A 77 3.14 -11.95 7.01
N SER A 78 2.83 -13.23 7.18
CA SER A 78 3.73 -14.33 6.83
C SER A 78 3.79 -14.52 5.32
N VAL A 79 5.00 -14.62 4.78
CA VAL A 79 5.24 -15.02 3.39
C VAL A 79 5.48 -16.53 3.36
N THR A 80 4.76 -17.22 2.50
CA THR A 80 4.82 -18.66 2.31
C THR A 80 5.25 -18.99 0.89
N TRP A 81 5.61 -20.26 0.64
CA TRP A 81 6.05 -20.82 -0.66
C TRP A 81 7.38 -20.23 -1.16
N SER A 82 8.42 -21.07 -1.20
CA SER A 82 9.79 -20.64 -1.52
C SER A 82 10.03 -20.27 -2.98
N SER A 83 9.16 -20.67 -3.92
CA SER A 83 9.23 -20.25 -5.32
C SER A 83 8.41 -18.98 -5.53
N GLY A 84 9.04 -17.82 -5.33
CA GLY A 84 8.50 -16.49 -5.63
C GLY A 84 7.80 -15.75 -4.48
N GLY A 85 7.47 -16.43 -3.38
CA GLY A 85 6.85 -15.86 -2.18
C GLY A 85 5.41 -15.38 -2.39
N THR A 86 4.49 -15.85 -1.54
CA THR A 86 3.09 -15.42 -1.54
C THR A 86 2.62 -15.10 -0.12
N VAL A 87 1.67 -14.17 0.00
CA VAL A 87 0.87 -14.02 1.21
C VAL A 87 -0.50 -14.63 0.94
N GLU A 88 -0.85 -15.66 1.70
CA GLU A 88 -2.13 -16.36 1.60
C GLU A 88 -3.02 -16.01 2.79
N LEU A 89 -4.22 -15.46 2.52
CA LEU A 89 -5.20 -15.13 3.55
C LEU A 89 -6.61 -15.54 3.13
N SER A 90 -7.38 -16.09 4.08
CA SER A 90 -8.77 -16.51 3.83
C SER A 90 -9.74 -15.34 3.64
N ASN A 91 -9.34 -14.13 4.01
CA ASN A 91 -10.10 -12.89 3.83
C ASN A 91 -9.47 -11.96 2.78
N MET A 92 -8.72 -12.52 1.80
CA MET A 92 -8.04 -11.72 0.77
C MET A 92 -9.02 -10.86 -0.04
N THR A 93 -8.65 -9.60 -0.26
CA THR A 93 -9.31 -8.64 -1.16
C THR A 93 -8.27 -7.98 -2.04
N VAL A 94 -8.70 -7.32 -3.12
CA VAL A 94 -7.79 -6.57 -3.99
C VAL A 94 -7.07 -5.45 -3.20
N GLN A 95 -7.82 -4.74 -2.35
CA GLN A 95 -7.31 -3.67 -1.48
C GLN A 95 -6.29 -4.22 -0.48
N LEU A 96 -6.60 -5.34 0.18
CA LEU A 96 -5.69 -5.94 1.15
C LEU A 96 -4.38 -6.36 0.49
N CYS A 97 -4.42 -6.95 -0.70
CA CYS A 97 -3.19 -7.28 -1.42
C CYS A 97 -2.38 -6.03 -1.79
N SER A 98 -3.07 -4.95 -2.20
CA SER A 98 -2.43 -3.65 -2.43
C SER A 98 -1.73 -3.12 -1.18
N GLU A 99 -2.39 -3.18 -0.01
CA GLU A 99 -1.84 -2.74 1.27
C GLU A 99 -0.64 -3.59 1.70
N ILE A 100 -0.74 -4.92 1.56
CA ILE A 100 0.37 -5.86 1.82
C ILE A 100 1.59 -5.45 0.99
N CYS A 101 1.40 -5.27 -0.32
CA CYS A 101 2.49 -4.93 -1.22
C CYS A 101 3.01 -3.49 -1.06
N ALA A 102 2.24 -2.61 -0.42
CA ALA A 102 2.69 -1.26 -0.06
C ALA A 102 3.77 -1.27 1.05
N TYR A 103 3.76 -2.25 1.97
CA TYR A 103 4.84 -2.39 2.98
C TYR A 103 6.23 -2.56 2.35
N GLY A 104 6.30 -3.22 1.18
CA GLY A 104 7.52 -3.39 0.42
C GLY A 104 7.74 -2.33 -0.67
N ASN A 105 6.82 -1.38 -0.83
CA ASN A 105 6.82 -0.39 -1.91
C ASN A 105 6.97 -1.05 -3.31
N PHE A 106 6.28 -2.17 -3.53
CA PHE A 106 6.31 -2.91 -4.79
C PHE A 106 5.51 -2.19 -5.87
N ARG A 107 5.97 -2.19 -7.13
CA ARG A 107 5.28 -1.50 -8.24
C ARG A 107 3.98 -2.17 -8.67
N TYR A 108 3.89 -3.48 -8.47
CA TYR A 108 2.78 -4.30 -8.91
C TYR A 108 2.39 -5.27 -7.80
N PHE A 109 1.13 -5.66 -7.82
CA PHE A 109 0.64 -6.81 -7.10
C PHE A 109 -0.22 -7.69 -8.00
N GLY A 110 -0.26 -8.98 -7.68
CA GLY A 110 -1.05 -9.97 -8.39
C GLY A 110 -1.87 -10.77 -7.40
N LEU A 111 -3.12 -11.05 -7.78
CA LEU A 111 -3.97 -11.97 -7.03
C LEU A 111 -4.15 -13.26 -7.82
N GLN A 112 -4.08 -14.39 -7.11
CA GLN A 112 -4.27 -15.73 -7.68
C GLN A 112 -5.13 -16.58 -6.75
N HIS A 113 -5.89 -17.51 -7.33
CA HIS A 113 -6.55 -18.58 -6.58
C HIS A 113 -7.40 -18.09 -5.38
N SER A 114 -8.11 -16.97 -5.56
CA SER A 114 -8.98 -16.32 -4.54
C SER A 114 -8.29 -15.74 -3.30
N SER A 115 -7.21 -16.33 -2.81
CA SER A 115 -6.61 -16.03 -1.50
C SER A 115 -5.14 -15.63 -1.56
N PHE A 116 -4.46 -15.77 -2.70
CA PHE A 116 -3.02 -15.52 -2.80
C PHE A 116 -2.74 -14.11 -3.28
N CYS A 117 -1.78 -13.46 -2.61
CA CYS A 117 -1.26 -12.16 -2.95
C CYS A 117 0.24 -12.25 -3.24
N PHE A 118 0.61 -11.77 -4.43
CA PHE A 118 1.99 -11.66 -4.88
C PHE A 118 2.37 -10.20 -5.02
N CYS A 119 3.57 -9.85 -4.58
CA CYS A 119 4.11 -8.51 -4.75
C CYS A 119 5.33 -8.55 -5.67
N GLY A 120 5.51 -7.56 -6.54
CA GLY A 120 6.65 -7.54 -7.45
C GLY A 120 6.90 -6.22 -8.15
N ASN A 121 8.06 -6.13 -8.80
CA ASN A 121 8.46 -4.97 -9.59
C ASN A 121 8.46 -5.24 -11.11
N SER A 122 8.07 -6.45 -11.50
CA SER A 122 7.87 -6.88 -12.88
C SER A 122 6.70 -7.86 -12.95
N TYR A 123 6.11 -7.98 -14.14
CA TYR A 123 5.01 -8.90 -14.47
C TYR A 123 5.02 -9.16 -15.99
N GLY A 124 4.21 -10.11 -16.45
CA GLY A 124 3.97 -10.40 -17.86
C GLY A 124 5.05 -11.24 -18.55
N ARG A 125 5.98 -11.87 -17.82
CA ARG A 125 7.07 -12.67 -18.41
C ARG A 125 6.55 -13.87 -19.20
N HIS A 126 5.35 -14.35 -18.87
CA HIS A 126 4.69 -15.49 -19.52
C HIS A 126 3.56 -15.06 -20.46
N GLY A 127 3.40 -13.75 -20.70
CA GLY A 127 2.36 -13.19 -21.57
C GLY A 127 1.01 -12.98 -20.88
N SER A 128 0.14 -12.24 -21.57
CA SER A 128 -1.24 -11.97 -21.15
C SER A 128 -2.15 -13.15 -21.46
N ALA A 129 -3.19 -13.31 -20.64
CA ALA A 129 -4.32 -14.18 -20.89
C ALA A 129 -5.58 -13.36 -21.20
N ALA A 130 -6.67 -14.00 -21.58
CA ALA A 130 -7.96 -13.32 -21.65
C ALA A 130 -8.40 -12.92 -20.24
N ASP A 131 -9.02 -11.76 -20.06
CA ASP A 131 -9.50 -11.33 -18.74
C ASP A 131 -10.50 -12.33 -18.13
N SER A 132 -11.26 -13.04 -18.98
CA SER A 132 -12.17 -14.12 -18.57
C SER A 132 -11.48 -15.33 -17.95
N ASP A 133 -10.17 -15.51 -18.14
CA ASP A 133 -9.40 -16.58 -17.51
C ASP A 133 -9.13 -16.26 -16.03
N CYS A 134 -9.17 -14.99 -15.64
CA CYS A 134 -9.14 -14.55 -14.26
C CYS A 134 -10.58 -14.40 -13.78
N ASN A 135 -11.16 -15.48 -13.25
CA ASN A 135 -12.59 -15.56 -12.95
C ASN A 135 -12.91 -16.07 -11.54
N MET A 136 -11.89 -16.26 -10.69
CA MET A 136 -12.11 -16.65 -9.31
C MET A 136 -12.41 -15.41 -8.46
N ALA A 137 -13.50 -15.48 -7.70
CA ALA A 137 -13.87 -14.46 -6.74
C ALA A 137 -12.85 -14.36 -5.59
N CYS A 138 -12.62 -13.18 -5.05
CA CYS A 138 -11.76 -13.01 -3.87
C CYS A 138 -12.37 -13.66 -2.63
N ALA A 139 -11.52 -14.28 -1.80
CA ALA A 139 -11.97 -15.01 -0.62
C ALA A 139 -12.64 -14.10 0.44
N GLY A 140 -12.16 -12.86 0.57
CA GLY A 140 -12.72 -11.84 1.48
C GLY A 140 -13.80 -10.96 0.86
N ASN A 141 -13.98 -10.98 -0.46
CA ASN A 141 -15.01 -10.18 -1.14
C ASN A 141 -15.41 -10.81 -2.48
N SER A 142 -16.57 -11.45 -2.53
CA SER A 142 -17.03 -12.17 -3.73
C SER A 142 -17.40 -11.28 -4.91
N ALA A 143 -17.51 -9.96 -4.72
CA ALA A 143 -17.73 -9.00 -5.80
C ALA A 143 -16.43 -8.63 -6.56
N GLN A 144 -15.27 -9.10 -6.10
CA GLN A 144 -13.97 -8.82 -6.68
C GLN A 144 -13.37 -10.07 -7.32
N ILE A 145 -12.50 -9.88 -8.31
CA ILE A 145 -11.79 -10.95 -9.00
C ILE A 145 -10.34 -11.03 -8.50
N CYS A 146 -9.94 -12.24 -8.10
CA CYS A 146 -8.64 -12.57 -7.51
C CYS A 146 -7.93 -13.67 -8.32
N GLY A 147 -7.81 -13.45 -9.63
CA GLY A 147 -7.11 -14.34 -10.55
C GLY A 147 -7.84 -15.65 -10.84
N SER A 148 -7.07 -16.70 -11.10
CA SER A 148 -7.53 -18.09 -11.21
C SER A 148 -6.36 -19.04 -10.95
N PHE A 149 -6.52 -20.34 -11.13
CA PHE A 149 -5.40 -21.27 -11.06
C PHE A 149 -4.38 -21.00 -12.19
N GLY A 150 -3.15 -20.61 -11.83
CA GLY A 150 -2.10 -20.27 -12.81
C GLY A 150 -2.41 -19.01 -13.64
N ARG A 151 -3.24 -18.11 -13.11
CA ARG A 151 -3.58 -16.82 -13.71
C ARG A 151 -3.58 -15.73 -12.65
N ASN A 152 -2.81 -14.68 -12.87
CA ASN A 152 -2.75 -13.53 -11.97
C ASN A 152 -3.66 -12.42 -12.51
N SER A 153 -4.58 -11.93 -11.67
CA SER A 153 -5.16 -10.60 -11.86
C SER A 153 -4.12 -9.58 -11.40
N VAL A 154 -3.53 -8.83 -12.33
CA VAL A 154 -2.39 -7.96 -12.06
C VAL A 154 -2.83 -6.51 -11.96
N TYR A 155 -2.28 -5.81 -10.98
CA TYR A 155 -2.57 -4.41 -10.70
C TYR A 155 -1.26 -3.63 -10.56
N ARG A 156 -1.27 -2.38 -11.04
CA ARG A 156 -0.22 -1.40 -10.79
C ARG A 156 -0.53 -0.67 -9.49
N GLN A 157 0.45 -0.57 -8.63
CA GLN A 157 0.43 0.31 -7.47
C GLN A 157 0.60 1.75 -7.93
N VAL A 158 -0.32 2.62 -7.53
CA VAL A 158 -0.19 4.06 -7.68
C VAL A 158 0.25 4.58 -6.33
N TYR A 159 1.56 4.55 -6.13
CA TYR A 159 2.16 5.50 -5.20
C TYR A 159 2.21 6.85 -5.91
N ASN A 160 2.17 7.95 -5.16
CA ASN A 160 2.54 9.26 -5.68
C ASN A 160 4.05 9.30 -5.98
N ARG A 161 4.51 8.45 -6.91
CA ARG A 161 5.89 8.34 -7.38
C ARG A 161 5.92 8.01 -8.87
N PRO A 162 6.40 8.92 -9.72
CA PRO A 162 6.75 8.58 -11.10
C PRO A 162 7.90 7.56 -11.10
N ASP A 163 8.16 6.89 -12.23
CA ASP A 163 9.36 6.09 -12.55
C ASP A 163 10.64 6.96 -12.55
N SER A 164 10.87 7.61 -11.43
CA SER A 164 11.65 8.79 -11.31
C SER A 164 13.10 8.43 -11.05
N LYS A 165 13.99 9.18 -11.68
CA LYS A 165 15.42 9.13 -11.40
C LYS A 165 15.78 9.96 -10.17
N TYR A 166 14.79 10.62 -9.56
CA TYR A 166 14.96 11.48 -8.41
C TYR A 166 14.84 10.67 -7.11
N PHE A 167 15.65 11.08 -6.14
CA PHE A 167 15.63 10.53 -4.79
C PHE A 167 15.41 11.69 -3.82
N ALA A 168 14.57 11.47 -2.83
CA ALA A 168 14.40 12.37 -1.70
C ALA A 168 14.94 11.71 -0.44
N LEU A 169 15.47 12.53 0.47
CA LEU A 169 15.75 12.09 1.82
C LEU A 169 14.44 11.68 2.50
N ALA A 170 14.50 10.60 3.28
CA ALA A 170 13.34 10.05 3.95
C ALA A 170 13.65 9.69 5.39
N ASP A 171 12.59 9.63 6.19
CA ASP A 171 12.66 9.14 7.55
C ASP A 171 13.01 7.66 7.60
N ARG A 172 13.64 7.26 8.69
CA ARG A 172 14.22 5.94 8.86
C ARG A 172 13.22 4.99 9.53
N ASP A 173 12.30 4.46 8.73
CA ASP A 173 11.39 3.40 9.16
C ASP A 173 11.98 2.02 8.93
N TYR A 174 11.90 1.16 9.95
CA TYR A 174 12.46 -0.18 9.92
C TYR A 174 11.35 -1.22 9.80
N ALA A 175 11.44 -2.05 8.76
CA ALA A 175 10.60 -3.22 8.62
C ALA A 175 11.32 -4.47 9.10
N ASN A 176 10.58 -5.39 9.72
CA ASN A 176 11.10 -6.68 10.10
C ASN A 176 11.10 -7.61 8.88
N LEU A 177 12.13 -7.47 8.05
CA LEU A 177 12.28 -8.19 6.78
C LEU A 177 13.25 -9.33 6.97
N THR A 178 12.75 -10.55 7.14
CA THR A 178 13.60 -11.74 7.27
C THR A 178 13.67 -12.44 5.92
N SER A 179 14.89 -12.83 5.51
CA SER A 179 15.11 -13.56 4.26
C SER A 179 15.86 -14.87 4.46
N THR A 180 15.43 -15.92 3.77
CA THR A 180 16.19 -17.19 3.68
C THR A 180 17.22 -17.18 2.56
N SER A 181 17.14 -16.25 1.60
CA SER A 181 18.02 -16.14 0.43
C SER A 181 19.15 -15.11 0.58
N GLY A 182 19.25 -14.44 1.74
CA GLY A 182 20.25 -13.40 2.00
C GLY A 182 19.67 -11.98 2.06
N PRO A 183 20.51 -10.96 2.27
CA PRO A 183 20.03 -9.59 2.52
C PRO A 183 19.34 -8.98 1.29
N PHE A 184 18.23 -8.26 1.51
CA PHE A 184 17.51 -7.49 0.48
C PHE A 184 18.20 -6.20 0.02
N TYR A 185 19.48 -6.07 0.35
CA TYR A 185 20.33 -4.97 -0.02
C TYR A 185 21.70 -5.51 -0.42
N ARG A 186 22.37 -4.79 -1.30
CA ARG A 186 23.80 -4.98 -1.58
C ARG A 186 24.58 -3.79 -1.05
N THR A 187 25.85 -3.99 -0.74
CA THR A 187 26.72 -2.93 -0.21
C THR A 187 27.80 -2.62 -1.23
N GLU A 188 27.95 -1.34 -1.56
CA GLU A 188 29.01 -0.80 -2.42
C GLU A 188 29.97 0.03 -1.56
N GLN A 189 31.27 -0.25 -1.68
CA GLN A 189 32.36 0.47 -1.00
C GLN A 189 33.63 0.47 -1.88
N PRO A 190 34.41 1.57 -1.94
CA PRO A 190 34.15 2.87 -1.31
C PRO A 190 33.24 3.75 -2.18
N VAL A 191 32.29 4.44 -1.54
CA VAL A 191 31.43 5.46 -2.16
C VAL A 191 31.66 6.78 -1.45
N ARG A 192 31.88 7.87 -2.18
CA ARG A 192 32.40 9.13 -1.59
C ARG A 192 31.31 10.12 -1.18
N SER A 193 30.08 9.89 -1.60
CA SER A 193 28.96 10.80 -1.31
C SER A 193 27.62 10.09 -1.45
N LEU A 194 26.58 10.70 -0.84
CA LEU A 194 25.20 10.27 -1.06
C LEU A 194 24.82 10.32 -2.54
N THR A 195 25.27 11.35 -3.27
CA THR A 195 24.96 11.49 -4.70
C THR A 195 25.56 10.34 -5.51
N GLU A 196 26.81 9.95 -5.24
CA GLU A 196 27.43 8.79 -5.88
C GLU A 196 26.66 7.51 -5.52
N CYS A 197 26.27 7.34 -4.25
CA CYS A 197 25.47 6.21 -3.80
C CYS A 197 24.14 6.10 -4.56
N VAL A 198 23.42 7.21 -4.72
CA VAL A 198 22.20 7.29 -5.52
C VAL A 198 22.45 6.90 -6.98
N TYR A 199 23.56 7.34 -7.59
CA TYR A 199 23.90 6.96 -8.97
C TYR A 199 24.19 5.46 -9.14
N ARG A 200 24.57 4.75 -8.08
CA ARG A 200 24.73 3.28 -8.11
C ARG A 200 23.39 2.53 -8.03
N CYS A 201 22.30 3.22 -7.68
CA CYS A 201 20.97 2.65 -7.52
C CYS A 201 20.29 2.44 -8.89
N ASP A 202 20.47 1.25 -9.44
CA ASP A 202 19.89 0.78 -10.71
C ASP A 202 18.36 0.58 -10.69
N ALA A 203 17.80 -0.05 -11.73
CA ALA A 203 16.37 -0.20 -11.91
C ALA A 203 15.67 -0.99 -10.78
N ASP A 204 16.36 -1.97 -10.20
CA ASP A 204 15.82 -2.82 -9.13
C ASP A 204 16.01 -2.19 -7.75
N CYS A 205 16.89 -1.20 -7.64
CA CYS A 205 17.12 -0.43 -6.43
C CYS A 205 16.07 0.69 -6.27
N GLN A 206 15.41 0.74 -5.11
CA GLN A 206 14.36 1.72 -4.77
C GLN A 206 14.78 2.68 -3.66
N ALA A 207 15.84 2.37 -2.91
CA ALA A 207 16.38 3.24 -1.89
C ALA A 207 17.86 3.01 -1.64
N VAL A 208 18.50 3.98 -0.99
CA VAL A 208 19.89 3.90 -0.58
C VAL A 208 20.08 4.33 0.87
N LEU A 209 21.01 3.70 1.58
CA LEU A 209 21.51 4.15 2.88
C LEU A 209 23.00 4.43 2.75
N PHE A 210 23.37 5.71 2.83
CA PHE A 210 24.76 6.15 2.72
C PHE A 210 25.34 6.56 4.08
N HIS A 211 26.47 5.96 4.46
CA HIS A 211 27.18 6.26 5.69
C HIS A 211 28.69 6.18 5.52
N LEU A 212 29.39 7.27 5.82
CA LEU A 212 30.85 7.38 5.67
C LEU A 212 31.30 7.05 4.24
N ASP A 213 31.79 5.84 3.99
CA ASP A 213 32.19 5.33 2.68
C ASP A 213 31.31 4.18 2.17
N ALA A 214 30.32 3.77 2.96
CA ALA A 214 29.40 2.68 2.68
C ALA A 214 28.13 3.16 2.00
N CYS A 215 27.72 2.45 0.95
CA CYS A 215 26.45 2.64 0.27
C CYS A 215 25.69 1.32 0.25
N HIS A 216 24.62 1.22 1.04
CA HIS A 216 23.69 0.11 0.92
C HIS A 216 22.64 0.46 -0.12
N LEU A 217 22.52 -0.36 -1.16
CA LEU A 217 21.53 -0.25 -2.23
C LEU A 217 20.40 -1.24 -1.94
N LEU A 218 19.23 -0.70 -1.64
CA LEU A 218 18.08 -1.46 -1.20
C LEU A 218 17.13 -1.71 -2.36
N ARG A 219 16.70 -2.95 -2.51
CA ARG A 219 15.69 -3.34 -3.50
C ARG A 219 14.30 -2.76 -3.20
N PHE A 220 14.10 -2.25 -1.98
CA PHE A 220 12.82 -1.76 -1.47
C PHE A 220 13.00 -0.40 -0.81
N ALA A 221 11.93 0.41 -0.80
CA ALA A 221 11.96 1.76 -0.23
C ALA A 221 11.78 1.79 1.30
N VAL A 222 12.34 0.79 2.00
CA VAL A 222 12.24 0.61 3.46
C VAL A 222 13.55 0.04 4.00
N LEU A 223 13.92 0.40 5.23
CA LEU A 223 15.12 -0.16 5.86
C LEU A 223 14.80 -1.52 6.49
N PRO A 224 15.56 -2.57 6.17
CA PRO A 224 15.47 -3.85 6.86
C PRO A 224 16.06 -3.71 8.28
N HIS A 225 15.56 -4.49 9.23
CA HIS A 225 15.93 -4.39 10.65
C HIS A 225 17.44 -4.60 10.89
N GLU A 226 18.09 -5.35 10.02
CA GLU A 226 19.53 -5.61 10.00
C GLU A 226 20.36 -4.32 9.88
N LEU A 227 19.81 -3.27 9.26
CA LEU A 227 20.45 -1.96 9.11
C LEU A 227 20.06 -0.96 10.19
N LYS A 228 19.38 -1.38 11.26
CA LYS A 228 18.91 -0.49 12.34
C LYS A 228 20.03 0.24 13.08
N THR A 229 21.19 -0.40 13.22
CA THR A 229 22.34 0.17 13.92
C THR A 229 23.26 0.99 13.02
N VAL A 230 23.13 0.87 11.70
CA VAL A 230 23.94 1.62 10.74
C VAL A 230 23.43 3.05 10.72
N ALA A 231 24.24 4.05 11.07
CA ALA A 231 23.86 5.45 10.92
C ALA A 231 23.85 5.85 9.43
N GLY A 232 23.39 7.04 9.06
CA GLY A 232 23.53 7.53 7.68
C GLY A 232 22.31 8.24 7.11
N LYS A 233 22.45 8.67 5.86
CA LYS A 233 21.40 9.33 5.08
C LYS A 233 20.63 8.27 4.30
N PHE A 234 19.34 8.15 4.59
CA PHE A 234 18.42 7.29 3.86
C PHE A 234 17.70 8.13 2.78
N ALA A 235 17.75 7.66 1.54
CA ALA A 235 17.06 8.30 0.44
C ALA A 235 16.27 7.27 -0.35
N ILE A 236 15.04 7.62 -0.68
CA ILE A 236 14.13 6.77 -1.43
C ILE A 236 13.83 7.41 -2.78
N ARG A 237 13.68 6.57 -3.81
CA ARG A 237 13.27 7.00 -5.14
C ARG A 237 11.89 7.64 -5.02
N VAL A 238 11.68 8.87 -5.52
CA VAL A 238 10.41 9.62 -5.46
C VAL A 238 9.90 10.02 -6.82
#